data_AF-A0A7J8S319-F1
#
_entry.id   AF-A0A7J8S319-F1
#
_cell.length_a   1.000
_cell.length_b   1.000
_cell.length_c   1.000
_cell.angle_alpha   90.00
_cell.angle_beta   90.00
_cell.angle_gamma   90.00
#
_symmetry.space_group_name_H-M   'P 1'
#
loop_
_entity.id
_entity.type
_entity.pdbx_description
1 polymer ?
#
loop_
_entity_poly.entity_id
_entity_poly.type
_entity_poly.pdbx_seq_one_letter_code
_entity_poly.pdbx_strand_id
1 'polypeptide(L)'
;MEKRVAYSAEDPQLQHLNPKHNSNDDGVSPQLPLPPPPGHPLSSFVVQVPKNQIYRVPPPENAQIQEKYRMAAKKRKRKLPCLNYFMCFLLVLLVIGLIIGTAILVVYFCFSPKGPVFSISSLVVKQRKGSPPTYDVKLKIKNPNEKMGITYTSEEDDLKLTYWKKTLGWGEFPSLEQKKANSNEVNIKVNGVKDKPLPQNVKKSMSGKRPISLGMNIETPLVFNVWILKMWRRNMEVKCKFRVSTMGEGTKILSQVCNTKLA
;
A
#
# COMPACT_ATOMS: atom_id res chain seq x y z
N MET A 1 57.16 -43.26 15.65
CA MET A 1 57.97 -42.31 14.87
C MET A 1 57.24 -40.97 14.92
N GLU A 2 57.39 -40.13 15.94
CA GLU A 2 58.65 -39.62 16.54
C GLU A 2 59.54 -39.08 15.42
N LYS A 3 59.72 -37.76 15.28
CA LYS A 3 60.33 -36.87 16.28
C LYS A 3 59.80 -35.43 16.27
N ARG A 4 59.68 -34.88 17.48
CA ARG A 4 59.76 -33.45 17.86
C ARG A 4 61.14 -32.88 17.43
N VAL A 5 61.35 -31.58 17.29
CA VAL A 5 61.75 -30.58 18.33
C VAL A 5 62.02 -29.30 17.50
N ALA A 6 61.38 -28.13 17.64
CA ALA A 6 61.14 -27.20 18.76
C ALA A 6 62.31 -26.22 19.05
N TYR A 7 61.93 -24.93 19.19
CA TYR A 7 62.64 -23.74 19.69
C TYR A 7 63.66 -23.06 18.75
N SER A 8 63.87 -21.73 18.74
CA SER A 8 63.17 -20.55 19.28
C SER A 8 64.03 -19.31 19.00
N ALA A 9 63.35 -18.17 18.85
CA ALA A 9 63.72 -16.81 19.28
C ALA A 9 64.92 -16.03 18.68
N GLU A 10 64.58 -14.75 18.48
CA GLU A 10 65.38 -13.52 18.62
C GLU A 10 66.25 -13.01 17.46
N ASP A 11 65.71 -11.95 16.83
CA ASP A 11 66.41 -10.80 16.21
C ASP A 11 67.27 -10.08 17.29
N PRO A 12 68.44 -9.48 16.98
CA PRO A 12 68.43 -8.06 16.55
C PRO A 12 69.56 -7.63 15.60
N GLN A 13 69.17 -6.84 14.59
CA GLN A 13 69.71 -5.52 14.20
C GLN A 13 71.22 -5.25 13.88
N LEU A 14 71.36 -4.41 12.85
CA LEU A 14 72.35 -3.33 12.65
C LEU A 14 73.76 -3.64 12.09
N GLN A 15 74.00 -3.27 10.83
CA GLN A 15 75.23 -2.62 10.32
C GLN A 15 74.80 -1.77 9.10
N HIS A 16 74.75 -0.44 9.15
CA HIS A 16 75.86 0.52 9.04
C HIS A 16 76.88 0.17 7.94
N LEU A 17 76.65 0.70 6.74
CA LEU A 17 77.65 0.85 5.68
C LEU A 17 77.89 2.34 5.47
N ASN A 18 78.97 2.84 6.07
CA ASN A 18 79.83 3.83 5.43
C ASN A 18 80.97 3.01 4.80
N PRO A 19 81.55 3.36 3.63
CA PRO A 19 82.81 4.11 3.75
C PRO A 19 83.27 4.96 2.55
N LYS A 20 84.11 5.96 2.89
CA LYS A 20 85.32 6.45 2.19
C LYS A 20 85.09 7.12 0.83
N HIS A 21 85.80 8.17 0.43
CA HIS A 21 87.22 8.56 0.50
C HIS A 21 87.23 10.00 -0.10
N ASN A 22 88.16 10.93 0.05
CA ASN A 22 89.57 10.86 0.35
C ASN A 22 90.10 12.29 0.63
N SER A 23 91.28 12.32 1.22
CA SER A 23 91.97 13.44 1.84
C SER A 23 92.74 14.37 0.89
N ASN A 24 93.31 15.42 1.53
CA ASN A 24 94.49 16.22 1.18
C ASN A 24 94.19 17.55 0.46
N ASP A 25 94.74 18.70 0.81
CA ASP A 25 95.66 19.14 1.87
C ASP A 25 95.57 20.69 1.92
N ASP A 26 96.39 21.30 2.76
CA ASP A 26 96.89 22.69 2.72
C ASP A 26 96.47 23.54 3.93
N GLY A 27 97.38 23.54 4.91
CA GLY A 27 97.37 24.40 6.06
C GLY A 27 97.70 25.85 5.72
N VAL A 28 97.02 26.76 6.43
CA VAL A 28 97.54 28.09 6.78
C VAL A 28 97.08 28.42 8.21
N SER A 29 98.05 28.60 9.09
CA SER A 29 97.96 29.32 10.37
C SER A 29 99.12 30.33 10.32
N PRO A 30 99.09 31.54 10.92
CA PRO A 30 98.48 31.82 12.23
C PRO A 30 97.85 33.20 12.39
N GLN A 31 97.13 33.43 13.49
CA GLN A 31 97.44 34.50 14.47
C GLN A 31 96.66 34.26 15.77
N LEU A 32 97.40 34.05 16.87
CA LEU A 32 96.90 34.09 18.25
C LEU A 32 96.62 35.55 18.63
N PRO A 33 95.44 35.88 19.19
CA PRO A 33 95.29 37.12 19.97
C PRO A 33 95.94 36.92 21.36
N LEU A 34 96.77 37.88 21.76
CA LEU A 34 97.43 37.93 23.08
C LEU A 34 96.41 37.82 24.24
N PRO A 35 96.79 37.20 25.38
CA PRO A 35 95.93 37.14 26.56
C PRO A 35 95.93 38.49 27.32
N PRO A 36 94.77 38.99 27.78
CA PRO A 36 94.70 40.15 28.68
C PRO A 36 95.03 39.76 30.15
N PRO A 37 95.50 40.74 30.97
CA PRO A 37 96.09 40.50 32.29
C PRO A 37 95.05 40.14 33.40
N PRO A 38 95.48 39.52 34.51
CA PRO A 38 94.57 38.92 35.51
C PRO A 38 94.07 39.91 36.56
N GLY A 39 92.74 39.89 36.83
CA GLY A 39 92.08 40.60 37.94
C GLY A 39 90.56 40.62 37.82
N HIS A 40 89.85 39.88 38.69
CA HIS A 40 88.40 39.60 38.75
C HIS A 40 87.51 40.82 39.14
N PRO A 41 86.15 40.72 39.30
CA PRO A 41 85.14 39.74 38.82
C PRO A 41 83.84 40.35 38.19
N LEU A 42 83.03 39.49 37.55
CA LEU A 42 81.59 39.64 37.23
C LEU A 42 81.16 40.72 36.22
N SER A 43 81.47 40.54 34.95
CA SER A 43 80.68 41.13 33.87
C SER A 43 79.66 40.11 33.34
N SER A 44 78.37 40.44 33.46
CA SER A 44 77.29 39.68 32.83
C SER A 44 77.48 39.69 31.32
N PHE A 45 77.67 38.53 30.70
CA PHE A 45 77.70 38.41 29.25
C PHE A 45 76.30 38.64 28.68
N VAL A 46 76.05 39.84 28.15
CA VAL A 46 74.82 40.14 27.42
C VAL A 46 74.96 39.58 26.01
N VAL A 47 74.39 38.40 25.77
CA VAL A 47 74.26 37.84 24.42
C VAL A 47 73.18 38.62 23.67
N GLN A 48 73.59 39.52 22.77
CA GLN A 48 72.64 40.20 21.88
C GLN A 48 72.29 39.27 20.71
N VAL A 49 71.10 38.67 20.75
CA VAL A 49 70.57 37.88 19.63
C VAL A 49 69.90 38.84 18.63
N PRO A 50 70.35 38.90 17.36
CA PRO A 50 69.73 39.74 16.34
C PRO A 50 68.28 39.30 16.09
N LYS A 51 67.30 40.18 16.33
CA LYS A 51 65.86 39.89 16.11
C LYS A 51 65.50 39.56 14.65
N ASN A 52 66.43 39.72 13.72
CA ASN A 52 66.22 39.62 12.28
C ASN A 52 66.41 38.17 11.78
N GLN A 53 66.95 37.27 12.59
CA GLN A 53 67.14 35.85 12.27
C GLN A 53 66.05 34.97 12.89
N ILE A 54 64.77 35.34 12.69
CA ILE A 54 63.66 34.44 13.01
C ILE A 54 63.68 33.32 11.97
N TYR A 55 64.20 32.16 12.36
CA TYR A 55 64.17 30.94 11.55
C TYR A 55 62.69 30.54 11.36
N ARG A 56 62.07 30.99 10.25
CA ARG A 56 60.66 30.70 9.89
C ARG A 56 60.47 29.33 9.26
N VAL A 57 61.56 28.61 9.01
CA VAL A 57 61.51 27.26 8.49
C VAL A 57 61.48 26.31 9.69
N PRO A 58 60.48 25.43 9.83
CA PRO A 58 60.56 24.43 10.88
C PRO A 58 61.85 23.61 10.69
N PRO A 59 62.56 23.25 11.77
CA PRO A 59 63.63 22.28 11.71
C PRO A 59 63.22 21.07 10.85
N PRO A 60 64.13 20.47 10.07
CA PRO A 60 63.79 19.45 9.07
C PRO A 60 62.99 18.26 9.66
N GLU A 61 63.22 17.93 10.93
CA GLU A 61 62.43 16.95 11.67
C GLU A 61 60.95 17.37 11.80
N ASN A 62 60.69 18.63 12.16
CA ASN A 62 59.34 19.19 12.28
C ASN A 62 58.64 19.33 10.92
N ALA A 63 59.39 19.60 9.84
CA ALA A 63 58.86 19.61 8.48
C ALA A 63 58.35 18.23 8.07
N GLN A 64 59.13 17.17 8.34
CA GLN A 64 58.73 15.79 8.07
C GLN A 64 57.51 15.37 8.90
N ILE A 65 57.47 15.76 10.17
CA ILE A 65 56.33 15.50 11.05
C ILE A 65 55.06 16.19 10.49
N GLN A 66 55.16 17.46 10.09
CA GLN A 66 54.05 18.20 9.52
C GLN A 66 53.58 17.60 8.19
N GLU A 67 54.49 17.13 7.34
CA GLU A 67 54.15 16.43 6.10
C GLU A 67 53.48 15.09 6.36
N LYS A 68 53.96 14.29 7.33
CA LYS A 68 53.30 13.05 7.75
C LYS A 68 51.88 13.32 8.25
N TYR A 69 51.68 14.34 9.06
CA TYR A 69 50.34 14.76 9.49
C TYR A 69 49.48 15.25 8.33
N ARG A 70 50.04 16.00 7.37
CA ARG A 70 49.34 16.45 6.15
C ARG A 70 48.92 15.27 5.27
N MET A 71 49.82 14.31 5.05
CA MET A 71 49.57 13.09 4.27
C MET A 71 48.50 12.21 4.95
N ALA A 72 48.56 12.07 6.28
CA ALA A 72 47.56 11.36 7.06
C ALA A 72 46.18 12.05 7.03
N ALA A 73 46.14 13.38 7.14
CA ALA A 73 44.92 14.16 7.03
C ALA A 73 44.31 14.10 5.62
N LYS A 74 45.14 14.08 4.57
CA LYS A 74 44.68 13.94 3.17
C LYS A 74 44.12 12.52 2.91
N LYS A 75 44.73 11.48 3.49
CA LYS A 75 44.20 10.09 3.47
C LYS A 75 42.92 9.91 4.28
N ARG A 76 42.68 10.74 5.31
CA ARG A 76 41.44 10.73 6.13
C ARG A 76 40.22 11.36 5.45
N LYS A 77 40.33 11.91 4.24
CA LYS A 77 39.16 12.27 3.40
C LYS A 77 38.50 11.02 2.78
N ARG A 78 38.29 9.97 3.57
CA ARG A 78 37.40 8.87 3.17
C ARG A 78 35.97 9.35 3.39
N LYS A 79 35.23 9.48 2.29
CA LYS A 79 33.80 9.82 2.28
C LYS A 79 33.08 8.99 3.34
N LEU A 80 32.30 9.64 4.21
CA LEU A 80 31.53 8.98 5.27
C LEU A 80 30.71 7.82 4.64
N PRO A 81 30.93 6.55 5.06
CA PRO A 81 30.18 5.42 4.53
C PRO A 81 28.69 5.50 4.86
N CYS A 82 28.30 6.31 5.84
CA CYS A 82 26.92 6.40 6.33
C CYS A 82 25.90 6.93 5.32
N LEU A 83 26.29 7.80 4.37
CA LEU A 83 25.34 8.32 3.37
C LEU A 83 24.90 7.23 2.38
N ASN A 84 25.78 6.27 2.08
CA ASN A 84 25.45 5.16 1.19
C ASN A 84 24.54 4.14 1.89
N TYR A 85 24.77 3.86 3.18
CA TYR A 85 23.88 2.99 3.97
C TYR A 85 22.49 3.60 4.16
N PHE A 86 22.40 4.92 4.40
CA PHE A 86 21.11 5.61 4.49
C PHE A 86 20.33 5.57 3.16
N MET A 87 21.01 5.80 2.03
CA MET A 87 20.39 5.68 0.71
C MET A 87 19.95 4.24 0.39
N CYS A 88 20.77 3.23 0.73
CA CYS A 88 20.37 1.82 0.59
C CYS A 88 19.16 1.48 1.47
N PHE A 89 19.12 1.98 2.71
CA PHE A 89 17.99 1.77 3.62
C PHE A 89 16.70 2.40 3.07
N LEU A 90 16.77 3.64 2.58
CA LEU A 90 15.63 4.30 1.93
C LEU A 90 15.17 3.54 0.68
N LEU A 91 16.09 3.00 -0.12
CA LEU A 91 15.75 2.20 -1.29
C LEU A 91 15.04 0.90 -0.89
N VAL A 92 15.49 0.23 0.16
CA VAL A 92 14.82 -0.96 0.70
C VAL A 92 13.41 -0.61 1.17
N LEU A 93 13.23 0.49 1.92
CA LEU A 93 11.91 0.95 2.34
C LEU A 93 10.99 1.29 1.17
N LEU A 94 11.53 1.92 0.12
CA LEU A 94 10.78 2.22 -1.10
C LEU A 94 10.28 0.92 -1.77
N VAL A 95 11.16 -0.07 -1.93
CA VAL A 95 10.81 -1.36 -2.54
C VAL A 95 9.74 -2.08 -1.71
N ILE A 96 9.89 -2.11 -0.38
CA ILE A 96 8.89 -2.68 0.52
C ILE A 96 7.55 -1.94 0.38
N GLY A 97 7.58 -0.61 0.34
CA GLY A 97 6.41 0.24 0.14
C GLY A 97 5.70 -0.07 -1.18
N LEU A 98 6.44 -0.28 -2.27
CA LEU A 98 5.88 -0.67 -3.56
C LEU A 98 5.25 -2.07 -3.52
N ILE A 99 5.87 -3.04 -2.85
CA ILE A 99 5.30 -4.39 -2.71
C ILE A 99 3.99 -4.34 -1.90
N ILE A 100 3.98 -3.61 -0.78
CA ILE A 100 2.77 -3.47 0.05
C ILE A 100 1.68 -2.71 -0.72
N GLY A 101 2.04 -1.59 -1.38
CA GLY A 101 1.11 -0.79 -2.16
C GLY A 101 0.47 -1.58 -3.30
N THR A 102 1.27 -2.36 -4.05
CA THR A 102 0.76 -3.22 -5.12
C THR A 102 -0.12 -4.35 -4.57
N ALA A 103 0.26 -4.98 -3.45
CA ALA A 103 -0.56 -6.00 -2.81
C ALA A 103 -1.93 -5.46 -2.36
N ILE A 104 -1.97 -4.29 -1.70
CA ILE A 104 -3.22 -3.63 -1.30
C ILE A 104 -4.08 -3.33 -2.52
N LEU A 105 -3.48 -2.82 -3.59
CA LEU A 105 -4.19 -2.49 -4.82
C LEU A 105 -4.83 -3.75 -5.45
N VAL A 106 -4.08 -4.85 -5.55
CA VAL A 106 -4.57 -6.12 -6.08
C VAL A 106 -5.70 -6.68 -5.23
N VAL A 107 -5.56 -6.66 -3.90
CA VAL A 107 -6.61 -7.10 -2.98
C VAL A 107 -7.88 -6.24 -3.14
N TYR A 108 -7.72 -4.92 -3.23
CA TYR A 108 -8.85 -4.01 -3.43
C TYR A 108 -9.61 -4.33 -4.73
N PHE A 109 -8.91 -4.48 -5.85
CA PHE A 109 -9.55 -4.79 -7.13
C PHE A 109 -10.18 -6.19 -7.16
N CYS A 110 -9.51 -7.20 -6.60
CA CYS A 110 -10.03 -8.57 -6.57
C CYS A 110 -11.25 -8.75 -5.67
N PHE A 111 -11.31 -8.02 -4.54
CA PHE A 111 -12.34 -8.17 -3.52
C PHE A 111 -13.31 -6.98 -3.46
N SER A 112 -13.38 -6.18 -4.53
CA SER A 112 -14.40 -5.12 -4.67
C SER A 112 -15.80 -5.74 -4.87
N PRO A 113 -16.74 -5.58 -3.92
CA PRO A 113 -18.06 -6.22 -4.00
C PRO A 113 -18.91 -5.57 -5.08
N LYS A 114 -19.42 -6.38 -6.01
CA LYS A 114 -20.38 -5.98 -7.04
C LYS A 114 -21.79 -6.39 -6.63
N GLY A 115 -22.77 -5.53 -6.88
CA GLY A 115 -24.17 -5.83 -6.60
C GLY A 115 -24.72 -6.94 -7.50
N PRO A 116 -25.66 -7.76 -7.01
CA PRO A 116 -26.29 -8.80 -7.82
C PRO A 116 -27.15 -8.20 -8.94
N VAL A 117 -27.24 -8.92 -10.05
CA VAL A 117 -28.02 -8.53 -11.23
C VAL A 117 -29.37 -9.23 -11.19
N PHE A 118 -30.44 -8.46 -11.28
CA PHE A 118 -31.82 -8.96 -11.23
C PHE A 118 -32.46 -8.92 -12.61
N SER A 119 -33.33 -9.91 -12.84
CA SER A 119 -34.24 -9.94 -13.97
C SER A 119 -35.54 -10.60 -13.55
N ILE A 120 -36.65 -10.15 -14.12
CA ILE A 120 -37.98 -10.70 -13.90
C ILE A 120 -38.21 -11.76 -14.97
N SER A 121 -38.43 -12.99 -14.52
CA SER A 121 -38.71 -14.14 -15.37
C SER A 121 -40.19 -14.25 -15.69
N SER A 122 -41.06 -14.07 -14.70
CA SER A 122 -42.51 -14.14 -14.89
C SER A 122 -43.28 -13.33 -13.85
N LEU A 123 -44.49 -12.90 -14.22
CA LEU A 123 -45.47 -12.30 -13.33
C LEU A 123 -46.78 -13.05 -13.51
N VAL A 124 -47.37 -13.52 -12.40
CA VAL A 124 -48.69 -14.15 -12.38
C VAL A 124 -49.56 -13.42 -11.38
N VAL A 125 -50.75 -13.00 -11.80
CA VAL A 125 -51.67 -12.27 -10.93
C VAL A 125 -52.84 -13.17 -10.55
N LYS A 126 -53.09 -13.30 -9.26
CA LYS A 126 -54.19 -14.08 -8.69
C LYS A 126 -55.18 -13.11 -8.05
N GLN A 127 -56.40 -13.09 -8.54
CA GLN A 127 -57.47 -12.26 -8.00
C GLN A 127 -58.63 -13.17 -7.56
N ARG A 128 -58.97 -13.14 -6.27
CA ARG A 128 -60.20 -13.78 -5.76
C ARG A 128 -61.28 -12.72 -5.59
N LYS A 129 -62.55 -13.10 -5.75
CA LYS A 129 -63.67 -12.18 -5.49
C LYS A 129 -63.65 -11.76 -4.02
N GLY A 130 -63.72 -10.46 -3.75
CA GLY A 130 -63.75 -9.92 -2.39
C GLY A 130 -62.40 -9.83 -1.66
N SER A 131 -61.28 -10.16 -2.30
CA SER A 131 -59.93 -9.98 -1.72
C SER A 131 -59.08 -9.04 -2.56
N PRO A 132 -58.01 -8.43 -2.01
CA PRO A 132 -57.01 -7.79 -2.86
C PRO A 132 -56.31 -8.83 -3.77
N PRO A 133 -55.76 -8.40 -4.91
CA PRO A 133 -54.94 -9.26 -5.77
C PRO A 133 -53.66 -9.70 -5.06
N THR A 134 -53.15 -10.87 -5.45
CA THR A 134 -51.80 -11.34 -5.14
C THR A 134 -50.99 -11.39 -6.43
N TYR A 135 -49.74 -10.95 -6.38
CA TYR A 135 -48.82 -10.99 -7.51
C TYR A 135 -47.68 -11.95 -7.20
N ASP A 136 -47.60 -13.06 -7.93
CA ASP A 136 -46.49 -13.99 -7.83
C ASP A 136 -45.44 -13.58 -8.88
N VAL A 137 -44.31 -13.07 -8.40
CA VAL A 137 -43.20 -12.57 -9.21
C VAL A 137 -42.07 -13.59 -9.15
N LYS A 138 -41.63 -14.11 -10.29
CA LYS A 138 -40.43 -14.93 -10.39
C LYS A 138 -39.25 -14.05 -10.79
N LEU A 139 -38.23 -14.01 -9.95
CA LEU A 139 -37.00 -13.26 -10.18
C LEU A 139 -35.85 -14.21 -10.40
N LYS A 140 -35.01 -13.87 -11.38
CA LYS A 140 -33.71 -14.48 -11.59
C LYS A 140 -32.63 -13.53 -11.10
N ILE A 141 -31.77 -14.05 -10.24
CA ILE A 141 -30.74 -13.32 -9.51
C ILE A 141 -29.39 -13.89 -9.90
N LYS A 142 -28.50 -13.07 -10.43
CA LYS A 142 -27.14 -13.46 -10.81
C LYS A 142 -26.12 -12.74 -9.94
N ASN A 143 -25.21 -13.50 -9.34
CA ASN A 143 -24.08 -12.97 -8.59
C ASN A 143 -22.92 -12.75 -9.56
N PRO A 144 -22.52 -11.50 -9.87
CA PRO A 144 -21.40 -11.24 -10.77
C PRO A 144 -20.03 -11.41 -10.10
N ASN A 145 -19.97 -11.66 -8.79
CA ASN A 145 -18.71 -11.80 -8.06
C ASN A 145 -18.14 -13.21 -8.23
N GLU A 146 -16.93 -13.31 -8.77
CA GLU A 146 -16.25 -14.59 -9.01
C GLU A 146 -15.59 -15.18 -7.78
N LYS A 147 -15.31 -14.35 -6.76
CA LYS A 147 -14.58 -14.74 -5.55
C LYS A 147 -15.42 -14.63 -4.27
N MET A 148 -16.62 -14.05 -4.35
CA MET A 148 -17.50 -13.78 -3.20
C MET A 148 -18.88 -14.39 -3.38
N GLY A 149 -19.38 -15.04 -2.33
CA GLY A 149 -20.80 -15.35 -2.17
C GLY A 149 -21.58 -14.15 -1.63
N ILE A 150 -22.90 -14.21 -1.74
CA ILE A 150 -23.83 -13.20 -1.22
C ILE A 150 -24.89 -13.92 -0.40
N THR A 151 -25.05 -13.51 0.85
CA THR A 151 -26.21 -13.87 1.69
C THR A 151 -27.18 -12.71 1.71
N TYR A 152 -28.45 -13.01 1.49
CA TYR A 152 -29.57 -12.08 1.50
C TYR A 152 -30.37 -12.35 2.77
N THR A 153 -30.81 -11.30 3.46
CA THR A 153 -31.58 -11.45 4.70
C THR A 153 -32.98 -10.90 4.46
N SER A 154 -34.00 -11.71 4.72
CA SER A 154 -35.40 -11.30 4.63
C SER A 154 -35.70 -10.22 5.67
N GLU A 155 -36.36 -9.15 5.23
CA GLU A 155 -36.98 -8.15 6.08
C GLU A 155 -38.46 -8.01 5.72
N GLU A 156 -39.30 -7.58 6.67
CA GLU A 156 -40.73 -7.39 6.43
C GLU A 156 -40.96 -6.24 5.43
N ASP A 157 -41.85 -6.45 4.45
CA ASP A 157 -42.25 -5.47 3.44
C ASP A 157 -41.08 -4.81 2.66
N ASP A 158 -39.95 -5.52 2.55
CA ASP A 158 -38.74 -5.05 1.85
C ASP A 158 -38.90 -4.98 0.31
N LEU A 159 -39.99 -5.52 -0.23
CA LEU A 159 -40.33 -5.45 -1.64
C LEU A 159 -41.63 -4.68 -1.88
N LYS A 160 -41.55 -3.67 -2.76
CA LYS A 160 -42.68 -2.82 -3.16
C LYS A 160 -42.98 -2.92 -4.66
N LEU A 161 -44.18 -3.35 -5.03
CA LEU A 161 -44.68 -3.34 -6.41
C LEU A 161 -45.52 -2.07 -6.66
N THR A 162 -45.26 -1.37 -7.76
CA THR A 162 -45.92 -0.10 -8.11
C THR A 162 -46.39 -0.05 -9.55
N TYR A 163 -47.43 0.77 -9.78
CA TYR A 163 -47.85 1.25 -11.08
C TYR A 163 -47.73 2.78 -11.09
N TRP A 164 -46.82 3.32 -11.89
CA TRP A 164 -46.37 4.71 -11.78
C TRP A 164 -45.97 5.07 -10.34
N LYS A 165 -46.74 5.93 -9.66
CA LYS A 165 -46.53 6.38 -8.28
C LYS A 165 -47.48 5.70 -7.28
N LYS A 166 -48.31 4.75 -7.73
CA LYS A 166 -49.29 4.05 -6.89
C LYS A 166 -48.76 2.69 -6.50
N THR A 167 -48.72 2.41 -5.20
CA THR A 167 -48.38 1.09 -4.67
C THR A 167 -49.49 0.09 -4.98
N LEU A 168 -49.11 -1.03 -5.59
CA LEU A 168 -50.01 -2.16 -5.86
C LEU A 168 -49.98 -3.17 -4.72
N GLY A 169 -48.84 -3.34 -4.05
CA GLY A 169 -48.68 -4.27 -2.95
C GLY A 169 -47.25 -4.31 -2.40
N TRP A 170 -47.10 -5.09 -1.33
CA TRP A 170 -45.85 -5.33 -0.61
C TRP A 170 -45.58 -6.83 -0.49
N GLY A 171 -44.31 -7.20 -0.44
CA GLY A 171 -43.87 -8.57 -0.25
C GLY A 171 -42.53 -8.61 0.44
N GLU A 172 -42.06 -9.83 0.68
CA GLU A 172 -40.82 -10.10 1.40
C GLU A 172 -39.86 -10.83 0.46
N PHE A 173 -38.63 -10.32 0.37
CA PHE A 173 -37.56 -10.94 -0.38
C PHE A 173 -36.96 -12.07 0.46
N PRO A 174 -36.90 -13.30 -0.07
CA PRO A 174 -36.52 -14.45 0.73
C PRO A 174 -35.05 -14.40 1.16
N SER A 175 -34.78 -14.85 2.38
CA SER A 175 -33.42 -15.17 2.82
C SER A 175 -32.85 -16.27 1.94
N LEU A 176 -31.71 -16.01 1.31
CA LEU A 176 -31.04 -16.97 0.44
C LEU A 176 -29.53 -16.83 0.52
N GLU A 177 -28.82 -17.92 0.26
CA GLU A 177 -27.37 -17.91 0.09
C GLU A 177 -27.00 -18.21 -1.35
N GLN A 178 -26.24 -17.31 -1.95
CA GLN A 178 -25.79 -17.41 -3.33
C GLN A 178 -24.27 -17.56 -3.37
N LYS A 179 -23.83 -18.69 -3.92
CA LYS A 179 -22.40 -18.94 -4.14
C LYS A 179 -21.83 -17.96 -5.18
N LYS A 180 -20.50 -17.85 -5.20
CA LYS A 180 -19.76 -17.06 -6.21
C LYS A 180 -20.17 -17.46 -7.64
N ALA A 181 -20.33 -16.47 -8.52
CA ALA A 181 -20.74 -16.63 -9.91
C ALA A 181 -22.04 -17.44 -10.15
N ASN A 182 -22.87 -17.66 -9.13
CA ASN A 182 -24.07 -18.48 -9.26
C ASN A 182 -25.27 -17.68 -9.79
N SER A 183 -26.29 -18.38 -10.27
CA SER A 183 -27.61 -17.82 -10.60
C SER A 183 -28.70 -18.60 -9.88
N ASN A 184 -29.61 -17.90 -9.20
CA ASN A 184 -30.77 -18.48 -8.52
C ASN A 184 -32.06 -17.92 -9.12
N GLU A 185 -33.14 -18.70 -9.05
CA GLU A 185 -34.49 -18.20 -9.28
C GLU A 185 -35.29 -18.25 -7.99
N VAL A 186 -35.99 -17.16 -7.68
CA VAL A 186 -36.84 -17.04 -6.50
C VAL A 186 -38.25 -16.67 -6.91
N ASN A 187 -39.23 -17.22 -6.21
CA ASN A 187 -40.63 -16.84 -6.36
C ASN A 187 -41.02 -15.99 -5.15
N ILE A 188 -41.50 -14.78 -5.41
CA ILE A 188 -41.88 -13.83 -4.39
C ILE A 188 -43.37 -13.55 -4.52
N LYS A 189 -44.06 -13.62 -3.39
CA LYS A 189 -45.48 -13.30 -3.30
C LYS A 189 -45.63 -11.86 -2.82
N VAL A 190 -46.28 -11.04 -3.63
CA VAL A 190 -46.61 -9.66 -3.30
C VAL A 190 -48.10 -9.57 -3.00
N ASN A 191 -48.43 -9.16 -1.78
CA ASN A 191 -49.80 -9.01 -1.32
C ASN A 191 -50.34 -7.63 -1.69
N GLY A 192 -51.48 -7.60 -2.38
CA GLY A 192 -52.12 -6.36 -2.77
C GLY A 192 -52.66 -5.57 -1.57
N VAL A 193 -52.75 -4.26 -1.72
CA VAL A 193 -53.26 -3.37 -0.67
C VAL A 193 -54.78 -3.59 -0.49
N LYS A 194 -55.22 -3.93 0.74
CA LYS A 194 -56.62 -4.24 1.07
C LYS A 194 -57.56 -3.04 0.87
N ASP A 195 -57.17 -1.88 1.38
CA ASP A 195 -58.08 -0.71 1.50
C ASP A 195 -57.89 0.34 0.39
N LYS A 196 -57.18 -0.01 -0.69
CA LYS A 196 -56.97 0.91 -1.83
C LYS A 196 -57.55 0.35 -3.12
N PRO A 197 -58.41 1.12 -3.82
CA PRO A 197 -58.96 0.67 -5.09
C PRO A 197 -57.84 0.53 -6.13
N LEU A 198 -57.83 -0.61 -6.82
CA LEU A 198 -56.88 -0.86 -7.89
C LEU A 198 -57.04 0.17 -9.02
N PRO A 199 -55.94 0.73 -9.57
CA PRO A 199 -56.03 1.67 -10.69
C PRO A 199 -56.78 1.07 -11.88
N GLN A 200 -57.60 1.88 -12.57
CA GLN A 200 -58.45 1.38 -13.66
C GLN A 200 -57.64 0.72 -14.79
N ASN A 201 -56.43 1.21 -15.08
CA ASN A 201 -55.54 0.61 -16.08
C ASN A 201 -55.02 -0.77 -15.67
N VAL A 202 -54.76 -0.97 -14.37
CA VAL A 202 -54.38 -2.29 -13.82
C VAL A 202 -55.56 -3.24 -13.94
N LYS A 203 -56.77 -2.81 -13.56
CA LYS A 203 -57.99 -3.62 -13.73
C LYS A 203 -58.20 -4.03 -15.20
N LYS A 204 -58.07 -3.08 -16.13
CA LYS A 204 -58.18 -3.32 -17.58
C LYS A 204 -57.11 -4.28 -18.13
N SER A 205 -55.90 -4.25 -17.57
CA SER A 205 -54.81 -5.17 -17.95
C SER A 205 -54.98 -6.57 -17.34
N MET A 206 -55.65 -6.68 -16.18
CA MET A 206 -56.01 -7.99 -15.61
C MET A 206 -57.16 -8.66 -16.37
N SER A 207 -58.11 -7.87 -16.89
CA SER A 207 -59.28 -8.38 -17.63
C SER A 207 -59.09 -8.46 -19.14
N GLY A 208 -57.93 -8.05 -19.69
CA GLY A 208 -57.73 -7.97 -21.14
C GLY A 208 -56.26 -7.88 -21.53
N LYS A 209 -55.95 -8.12 -22.81
CA LYS A 209 -54.57 -8.16 -23.34
C LYS A 209 -53.95 -6.76 -23.53
N ARG A 210 -54.04 -5.90 -22.52
CA ARG A 210 -53.48 -4.53 -22.57
C ARG A 210 -52.12 -4.47 -21.90
N PRO A 211 -51.06 -4.04 -22.62
CA PRO A 211 -49.75 -3.88 -22.03
C PRO A 211 -49.72 -2.82 -20.94
N ILE A 212 -48.92 -3.05 -19.91
CA ILE A 212 -48.78 -2.14 -18.78
C ILE A 212 -47.34 -2.12 -18.25
N SER A 213 -46.92 -0.94 -17.78
CA SER A 213 -45.60 -0.73 -17.19
C SER A 213 -45.68 -0.69 -15.67
N LEU A 214 -44.84 -1.48 -15.01
CA LEU A 214 -44.78 -1.67 -13.57
C LEU A 214 -43.38 -1.29 -13.05
N GLY A 215 -43.34 -0.94 -11.78
CA GLY A 215 -42.11 -0.75 -11.01
C GLY A 215 -42.03 -1.74 -9.87
N MET A 216 -40.84 -2.23 -9.57
CA MET A 216 -40.58 -3.06 -8.40
C MET A 216 -39.33 -2.53 -7.71
N ASN A 217 -39.42 -2.30 -6.40
CA ASN A 217 -38.29 -1.86 -5.58
C ASN A 217 -38.04 -2.91 -4.51
N ILE A 218 -36.78 -3.24 -4.24
CA ILE A 218 -36.35 -4.19 -3.20
C ILE A 218 -35.27 -3.51 -2.37
N GLU A 219 -35.42 -3.48 -1.06
CA GLU A 219 -34.50 -2.84 -0.11
C GLU A 219 -34.12 -3.85 0.99
N THR A 220 -33.01 -4.58 0.81
CA THR A 220 -32.63 -5.68 1.71
C THR A 220 -31.13 -5.64 2.04
N PRO A 221 -30.71 -6.01 3.25
CA PRO A 221 -29.30 -6.10 3.60
C PRO A 221 -28.64 -7.34 2.98
N LEU A 222 -27.42 -7.13 2.48
CA LEU A 222 -26.54 -8.14 1.93
C LEU A 222 -25.31 -8.35 2.82
N VAL A 223 -24.87 -9.60 2.88
CA VAL A 223 -23.58 -9.98 3.45
C VAL A 223 -22.73 -10.66 2.37
N PHE A 224 -21.57 -10.08 2.07
CA PHE A 224 -20.60 -10.65 1.13
C PHE A 224 -19.65 -11.57 1.88
N ASN A 225 -19.57 -12.82 1.40
CA ASN A 225 -18.79 -13.88 2.03
C ASN A 225 -17.61 -14.27 1.13
N VAL A 226 -16.40 -14.34 1.69
CA VAL A 226 -15.24 -14.95 1.04
C VAL A 226 -14.99 -16.29 1.72
N TRP A 227 -15.31 -17.38 1.02
CA TRP A 227 -15.25 -18.73 1.57
C TRP A 227 -16.14 -18.87 2.83
N ILE A 228 -15.55 -18.89 4.03
CA ILE A 228 -16.24 -19.00 5.32
C ILE A 228 -16.35 -17.65 6.05
N LEU A 229 -15.62 -16.63 5.58
CA LEU A 229 -15.47 -15.35 6.25
C LEU A 229 -16.51 -14.34 5.74
N LYS A 230 -17.23 -13.72 6.67
CA LYS A 230 -18.16 -12.60 6.39
C LYS A 230 -17.34 -11.31 6.31
N MET A 231 -17.22 -10.74 5.11
CA MET A 231 -16.32 -9.61 4.87
C MET A 231 -17.03 -8.26 4.97
N TRP A 232 -18.16 -8.11 4.27
CA TRP A 232 -18.83 -6.83 4.11
C TRP A 232 -20.33 -6.97 4.32
N ARG A 233 -20.92 -6.07 5.10
CA ARG A 233 -22.38 -5.88 5.17
C ARG A 233 -22.73 -4.59 4.44
N ARG A 234 -23.67 -4.66 3.50
CA ARG A 234 -24.14 -3.51 2.69
C ARG A 234 -25.64 -3.59 2.56
N ASN A 235 -26.30 -2.47 2.39
CA ASN A 235 -27.73 -2.47 2.05
C ASN A 235 -27.86 -2.41 0.53
N MET A 236 -28.77 -3.20 -0.02
CA MET A 236 -29.03 -3.21 -1.45
C MET A 236 -30.36 -2.57 -1.74
N GLU A 237 -30.36 -1.64 -2.70
CA GLU A 237 -31.58 -1.08 -3.29
C GLU A 237 -31.65 -1.51 -4.77
N VAL A 238 -32.65 -2.33 -5.12
CA VAL A 238 -32.93 -2.76 -6.49
C VAL A 238 -34.14 -1.98 -7.01
N LYS A 239 -34.00 -1.35 -8.17
CA LYS A 239 -35.09 -0.67 -8.87
C LYS A 239 -35.29 -1.29 -10.24
N CYS A 240 -36.37 -2.04 -10.39
CA CYS A 240 -36.79 -2.64 -11.65
C CYS A 240 -37.96 -1.85 -12.26
N LYS A 241 -37.83 -1.46 -13.53
CA LYS A 241 -38.92 -0.95 -14.36
C LYS A 241 -39.15 -1.93 -15.49
N PHE A 242 -40.36 -2.43 -15.63
CA PHE A 242 -40.66 -3.48 -16.60
C PHE A 242 -42.05 -3.30 -17.21
N ARG A 243 -42.21 -3.80 -18.44
CA ARG A 243 -43.47 -3.75 -19.18
C ARG A 243 -43.91 -5.18 -19.47
N VAL A 244 -45.19 -5.46 -19.22
CA VAL A 244 -45.81 -6.76 -19.50
C VAL A 244 -46.87 -6.62 -20.57
N SER A 245 -47.15 -7.70 -21.31
CA SER A 245 -48.19 -7.74 -22.35
C SER A 245 -49.61 -7.65 -21.80
N THR A 246 -49.82 -8.22 -20.63
CA THR A 246 -51.08 -8.31 -19.89
C THR A 246 -50.75 -8.62 -18.43
N MET A 247 -51.70 -8.41 -17.52
CA MET A 247 -51.63 -8.88 -16.14
C MET A 247 -52.60 -10.04 -15.86
N GLY A 248 -53.30 -10.52 -16.90
CA GLY A 248 -54.12 -11.73 -16.84
C GLY A 248 -53.37 -12.98 -17.28
N GLU A 249 -54.11 -13.94 -17.84
CA GLU A 249 -53.53 -15.15 -18.42
C GLU A 249 -52.61 -14.85 -19.61
N GLY A 250 -51.52 -15.61 -19.71
CA GLY A 250 -50.55 -15.45 -20.80
C GLY A 250 -49.65 -14.21 -20.68
N THR A 251 -49.39 -13.75 -19.46
CA THR A 251 -48.48 -12.63 -19.17
C THR A 251 -47.08 -12.91 -19.74
N LYS A 252 -46.57 -12.00 -20.57
CA LYS A 252 -45.20 -12.01 -21.12
C LYS A 252 -44.48 -10.73 -20.74
N ILE A 253 -43.21 -10.84 -20.36
CA ILE A 253 -42.34 -9.67 -20.14
C ILE A 253 -41.91 -9.13 -21.50
N LEU A 254 -42.30 -7.89 -21.82
CA LEU A 254 -41.97 -7.23 -23.10
C LEU A 254 -40.62 -6.50 -23.02
N SER A 255 -40.36 -5.83 -21.92
CA SER A 255 -39.10 -5.15 -21.67
C SER A 255 -38.88 -4.98 -20.17
N GLN A 256 -37.61 -4.88 -19.76
CA GLN A 256 -37.25 -4.67 -18.37
C GLN A 256 -35.88 -4.01 -18.25
N VAL A 257 -35.73 -3.19 -17.21
CA VAL A 257 -34.47 -2.59 -16.78
C VAL A 257 -34.43 -2.64 -15.26
N CYS A 258 -33.44 -3.32 -14.71
CA CYS A 258 -33.21 -3.43 -13.27
C CYS A 258 -31.85 -2.85 -12.93
N ASN A 259 -31.83 -1.93 -11.96
CA ASN A 259 -30.60 -1.32 -11.46
C ASN A 259 -30.43 -1.65 -9.99
N THR A 260 -29.24 -2.09 -9.62
CA THR A 260 -28.88 -2.42 -8.25
C THR A 260 -27.90 -1.38 -7.73
N LYS A 261 -28.20 -0.80 -6.57
CA LYS A 261 -27.31 0.10 -5.83
C LYS A 261 -26.92 -0.56 -4.51
N LEU A 262 -25.67 -0.41 -4.11
CA LEU A 262 -25.16 -0.81 -2.81
C LEU A 262 -24.90 0.45 -1.98
N ALA A 263 -25.44 0.49 -0.77
CA ALA A 263 -25.19 1.50 0.26
C ALA A 263 -24.29 0.89 1.35
#